data_AF-A0A6V7IT45-F1
#
_entry.id   AF-A0A6V7IT45-F1
#
_cell.length_a   1.000
_cell.length_b   1.000
_cell.length_c   1.000
_cell.angle_alpha   90.00
_cell.angle_beta   90.00
_cell.angle_gamma   90.00
#
_symmetry.space_group_name_H-M   'P 1'
#
loop_
_entity.id
_entity.type
_entity.pdbx_description
1 polymer ?
#
loop_
_entity_poly.entity_id
_entity_poly.type
_entity_poly.pdbx_seq_one_letter_code
_entity_poly.pdbx_strand_id
1 'polypeptide(L)'
;WECLRDNRDLEVVVGWEPITKSKDPRRYTDTRACMLTLLSARNLILRIIAATVEQDSTALLGKLSSELNNLLEERVPKCLEKFKTSGDRIRVDNQLIPLDAVERLREATESGQLQIIFKLAESLAKTSRLDADCIDAVRSAACFEVIQLDEGVVTFKEFMLRAATVGETLAFVGAICVAYANQIDPQIGSKKNRKKGGKELTTVNSNGVQ
;
A
#
# COMPACT_ATOMS: atom_id res chain seq x y z
N TRP A 1 7.20 14.48 -10.27
CA TRP A 1 8.08 13.30 -10.23
C TRP A 1 9.52 13.61 -10.62
N GLU A 2 9.75 14.38 -11.69
CA GLU A 2 11.10 14.63 -12.23
C GLU A 2 11.99 15.50 -11.32
N CYS A 3 11.41 16.42 -10.55
CA CYS A 3 12.16 17.29 -9.63
C CYS A 3 12.30 16.72 -8.21
N LEU A 4 11.97 15.44 -7.98
CA LEU A 4 12.09 14.83 -6.65
C LEU A 4 13.57 14.75 -6.24
N ARG A 5 13.88 15.49 -5.18
CA ARG A 5 15.21 15.51 -4.57
C ARG A 5 15.35 14.33 -3.61
N ASP A 6 16.50 13.69 -3.66
CA ASP A 6 16.96 12.78 -2.63
C ASP A 6 18.13 13.49 -1.95
N ASN A 7 17.89 14.03 -0.76
CA ASN A 7 18.88 14.79 0.01
C ASN A 7 19.25 14.04 1.30
N ARG A 8 19.02 12.72 1.35
CA ARG A 8 19.36 11.93 2.52
C ARG A 8 20.87 11.97 2.72
N ASP A 9 21.28 12.28 3.94
CA ASP A 9 22.68 12.18 4.32
C ASP A 9 23.02 10.71 4.56
N LEU A 10 23.52 10.04 3.51
CA LEU A 10 24.00 8.65 3.59
C LEU A 10 25.46 8.59 4.08
N GLU A 11 26.06 9.73 4.43
CA GLU A 11 27.45 9.84 4.91
C GLU A 11 27.53 9.99 6.43
N VAL A 12 26.39 10.19 7.10
CA VAL A 12 26.28 10.33 8.56
C VAL A 12 26.83 9.13 9.33
N VAL A 13 26.77 7.93 8.75
CA VAL A 13 27.38 6.73 9.33
C VAL A 13 28.81 6.62 8.82
N VAL A 14 29.77 6.93 9.70
CA VAL A 14 31.20 6.78 9.43
C VAL A 14 31.53 5.29 9.38
N GLY A 15 31.51 4.71 8.18
CA GLY A 15 32.02 3.37 7.95
C GLY A 15 33.54 3.36 8.11
N TRP A 16 34.07 2.49 8.98
CA TRP A 16 35.50 2.18 9.04
C TRP A 16 35.95 1.26 7.88
N GLU A 17 35.00 0.82 7.05
CA GLU A 17 35.23 -0.07 5.93
C GLU A 17 35.91 0.70 4.77
N PRO A 18 37.00 0.15 4.20
CA PRO A 18 37.68 0.80 3.08
C PRO A 18 36.72 0.94 1.89
N ILE A 19 36.52 2.17 1.42
CA ILE A 19 35.87 2.43 0.14
C ILE A 19 36.78 1.86 -0.95
N THR A 20 36.49 0.63 -1.37
CA THR A 20 37.23 0.00 -2.48
C THR A 20 36.80 0.64 -3.80
N LYS A 21 37.71 0.71 -4.78
CA LYS A 21 37.47 1.35 -6.08
C LYS A 21 36.34 0.72 -6.91
N SER A 22 35.81 -0.45 -6.54
CA SER A 22 34.97 -1.25 -7.44
C SER A 22 33.46 -1.06 -7.26
N LYS A 23 32.96 -0.58 -6.11
CA LYS A 23 31.52 -0.26 -5.89
C LYS A 23 31.32 0.51 -4.58
N ASP A 24 30.56 1.61 -4.65
CA ASP A 24 30.12 2.33 -3.45
C ASP A 24 29.17 1.43 -2.61
N PRO A 25 29.53 1.09 -1.35
CA PRO A 25 28.72 0.23 -0.51
C PRO A 25 27.35 0.82 -0.17
N ARG A 26 27.16 2.14 -0.29
CA ARG A 26 25.90 2.86 -0.02
C ARG A 26 24.88 2.70 -1.15
N ARG A 27 25.34 2.33 -2.36
CA ARG A 27 24.50 2.07 -3.54
C ARG A 27 23.45 3.17 -3.79
N TYR A 28 23.86 4.44 -3.72
CA TYR A 28 22.96 5.59 -3.73
C TYR A 28 21.90 5.56 -4.84
N THR A 29 22.32 5.29 -6.07
CA THR A 29 21.44 5.27 -7.25
C THR A 29 20.39 4.15 -7.18
N ASP A 30 20.77 2.97 -6.71
CA ASP A 30 19.87 1.83 -6.57
C ASP A 30 18.87 2.06 -5.44
N THR A 31 19.33 2.55 -4.30
CA THR A 31 18.45 2.84 -3.16
C THR A 31 17.46 3.95 -3.47
N ARG A 32 17.91 5.00 -4.17
CA ARG A 32 17.04 6.07 -4.68
C ARG A 32 15.97 5.52 -5.62
N ALA A 33 16.35 4.67 -6.57
CA ALA A 33 15.39 4.06 -7.50
C ALA A 33 14.35 3.20 -6.77
N CYS A 34 14.77 2.45 -5.75
CA CYS A 34 13.86 1.65 -4.93
C CYS A 34 12.86 2.51 -4.16
N MET A 35 13.34 3.55 -3.48
CA MET A 35 12.45 4.48 -2.78
C MET A 35 11.44 5.14 -3.72
N LEU A 36 11.88 5.59 -4.90
CA LEU A 36 10.98 6.22 -5.87
C LEU A 36 9.94 5.22 -6.39
N THR A 37 10.31 3.95 -6.52
CA THR A 37 9.38 2.87 -6.91
C THR A 37 8.37 2.59 -5.81
N LEU A 38 8.81 2.47 -4.55
CA LEU A 38 7.93 2.35 -3.39
C LEU A 38 6.98 3.56 -3.26
N LEU A 39 7.51 4.77 -3.42
CA LEU A 39 6.71 6.00 -3.40
C LEU A 39 5.68 6.02 -4.53
N SER A 40 6.06 5.57 -5.73
CA SER A 40 5.13 5.42 -6.86
C SER A 40 3.99 4.44 -6.51
N ALA A 41 4.31 3.29 -5.91
CA ALA A 41 3.32 2.30 -5.46
C ALA A 41 2.34 2.91 -4.46
N ARG A 42 2.85 3.55 -3.40
CA ARG A 42 2.02 4.17 -2.35
C ARG A 42 1.17 5.31 -2.90
N ASN A 43 1.71 6.13 -3.79
CA ASN A 43 0.96 7.18 -4.47
C ASN A 43 -0.18 6.60 -5.33
N LEU A 44 0.03 5.49 -6.04
CA LEU A 44 -1.02 4.84 -6.82
C LEU A 44 -2.13 4.30 -5.92
N ILE A 45 -1.79 3.63 -4.81
CA ILE A 45 -2.77 3.16 -3.82
C ILE A 45 -3.62 4.32 -3.32
N LEU A 46 -3.00 5.43 -2.91
CA LEU A 46 -3.72 6.61 -2.42
C LEU A 46 -4.63 7.23 -3.48
N ARG A 47 -4.16 7.31 -4.74
CA ARG A 47 -4.98 7.81 -5.86
C ARG A 47 -6.16 6.89 -6.16
N ILE A 48 -5.98 5.57 -6.06
CA ILE A 48 -7.08 4.60 -6.22
C ILE A 48 -8.12 4.80 -5.12
N ILE A 49 -7.69 4.91 -3.86
CA ILE A 49 -8.60 5.17 -2.73
C ILE A 49 -9.36 6.48 -2.97
N ALA A 50 -8.68 7.56 -3.36
CA ALA A 50 -9.33 8.84 -3.64
C ALA A 50 -10.33 8.74 -4.79
N ALA A 51 -9.97 8.05 -5.89
CA ALA A 51 -10.83 7.85 -7.04
C ALA A 51 -12.13 7.13 -6.65
N THR A 52 -12.12 6.20 -5.68
CA THR A 52 -13.35 5.53 -5.21
C THR A 52 -14.38 6.44 -4.53
N VAL A 53 -14.06 7.72 -4.30
CA VAL A 53 -14.98 8.74 -3.76
C VAL A 53 -15.54 9.65 -4.86
N GLU A 54 -14.97 9.65 -6.07
CA GLU A 54 -15.44 10.48 -7.19
C GLU A 54 -16.64 9.86 -7.93
N GLN A 55 -17.69 10.64 -8.15
CA GLN A 55 -18.81 10.28 -9.03
C GLN A 55 -18.25 10.21 -10.47
N ASP A 56 -18.38 9.07 -11.16
CA ASP A 56 -17.78 8.77 -12.47
C ASP A 56 -16.28 8.40 -12.48
N SER A 57 -15.83 7.67 -11.46
CA SER A 57 -14.44 7.24 -11.31
C SER A 57 -13.97 6.11 -12.23
N THR A 58 -14.84 5.47 -13.01
CA THR A 58 -14.56 4.30 -13.86
C THR A 58 -13.31 4.48 -14.74
N ALA A 59 -13.24 5.57 -15.51
CA ALA A 59 -12.12 5.82 -16.43
C ALA A 59 -10.81 6.09 -15.66
N LEU A 60 -10.89 6.80 -14.54
CA LEU A 60 -9.75 7.10 -13.68
C LEU A 60 -9.23 5.81 -13.00
N LEU A 61 -10.12 4.99 -12.45
CA LEU A 61 -9.77 3.70 -11.85
C LEU A 61 -9.13 2.76 -12.88
N GLY A 62 -9.65 2.70 -14.10
CA GLY A 62 -9.05 1.89 -15.18
C GLY A 62 -7.64 2.36 -15.56
N LYS A 63 -7.41 3.68 -15.59
CA LYS A 63 -6.07 4.24 -15.79
C LYS A 63 -5.12 3.92 -14.63
N LEU A 64 -5.58 4.13 -13.40
CA LEU A 64 -4.77 3.90 -12.19
C LEU A 64 -4.45 2.42 -11.98
N SER A 65 -5.39 1.51 -12.25
CA SER A 65 -5.15 0.07 -12.18
C SER A 65 -4.12 -0.36 -13.22
N SER A 66 -4.18 0.18 -14.43
CA SER A 66 -3.19 -0.07 -15.49
C SER A 66 -1.80 0.45 -15.11
N GLU A 67 -1.71 1.66 -14.54
CA GLU A 67 -0.46 2.22 -14.01
C GLU A 67 0.13 1.34 -12.88
N LEU A 68 -0.72 0.82 -11.99
CA LEU A 68 -0.29 -0.08 -10.91
C LEU A 68 0.15 -1.46 -11.43
N ASN A 69 -0.53 -2.00 -12.44
CA ASN A 69 -0.14 -3.25 -13.07
C ASN A 69 1.21 -3.12 -13.79
N ASN A 70 1.43 -2.04 -14.56
CA ASN A 70 2.74 -1.80 -15.18
C ASN A 70 3.85 -1.63 -14.13
N LEU A 71 3.56 -0.94 -13.03
CA LEU A 71 4.50 -0.83 -11.92
C LEU A 71 4.86 -2.22 -11.37
N LEU A 72 3.85 -3.07 -11.10
CA LEU A 72 4.00 -4.40 -10.53
C LEU A 72 4.75 -5.38 -11.44
N GLU A 73 4.43 -5.41 -12.73
CA GLU A 73 4.98 -6.38 -13.69
C GLU A 73 6.35 -5.96 -14.24
N GLU A 74 6.62 -4.65 -14.35
CA GLU A 74 7.85 -4.19 -15.01
C GLU A 74 8.80 -3.49 -14.06
N ARG A 75 8.32 -2.48 -13.32
CA ARG A 75 9.21 -1.57 -12.58
C ARG A 75 9.70 -2.19 -11.28
N VAL A 76 8.82 -2.86 -10.53
CA VAL A 76 9.18 -3.47 -9.25
C VAL A 76 10.18 -4.61 -9.44
N PRO A 77 9.98 -5.60 -10.34
CA PRO A 77 10.93 -6.70 -10.52
C PRO A 77 12.31 -6.17 -10.95
N LYS A 78 12.37 -5.29 -11.95
CA LYS A 78 13.62 -4.64 -12.39
C LYS A 78 14.33 -3.89 -11.26
N CYS A 79 13.58 -3.33 -10.32
CA CYS A 79 14.15 -2.65 -9.17
C CYS A 79 14.70 -3.64 -8.13
N LEU A 80 13.95 -4.68 -7.78
CA LEU A 80 14.33 -5.67 -6.77
C LEU A 80 15.48 -6.59 -7.23
N GLU A 81 15.56 -6.91 -8.52
CA GLU A 81 16.66 -7.69 -9.13
C GLU A 81 18.04 -7.12 -8.79
N LYS A 82 18.17 -5.79 -8.71
CA LYS A 82 19.43 -5.13 -8.38
C LYS A 82 19.93 -5.52 -6.99
N PHE A 83 19.04 -5.91 -6.09
CA PHE A 83 19.36 -6.26 -4.71
C PHE A 83 19.53 -7.77 -4.49
N LYS A 84 19.34 -8.61 -5.53
CA LYS A 84 19.61 -10.04 -5.43
C LYS A 84 21.11 -10.33 -5.29
N THR A 85 21.45 -11.27 -4.42
CA THR A 85 22.79 -11.86 -4.27
C THR A 85 22.77 -13.31 -4.75
N SER A 86 23.94 -13.89 -5.06
CA SER A 86 24.08 -15.27 -5.53
C SER A 86 23.37 -16.25 -4.57
N GLY A 87 22.27 -16.86 -5.04
CA GLY A 87 21.42 -17.76 -4.24
C GLY A 87 19.94 -17.38 -4.15
N ASP A 88 19.43 -16.52 -5.06
CA ASP A 88 18.03 -16.05 -5.15
C ASP A 88 17.46 -15.31 -3.94
N ARG A 89 18.21 -15.24 -2.84
CA ARG A 89 17.89 -14.42 -1.69
C ARG A 89 18.48 -13.02 -1.90
N ILE A 90 17.63 -12.01 -1.80
CA ILE A 90 18.03 -10.61 -1.64
C ILE A 90 18.68 -10.50 -0.26
N ARG A 91 20.01 -10.70 -0.19
CA ARG A 91 20.80 -10.44 1.00
C ARG A 91 21.49 -9.10 0.81
N VAL A 92 21.08 -8.13 1.61
CA VAL A 92 21.64 -6.79 1.56
C VAL A 92 22.80 -6.74 2.56
N ASP A 93 24.00 -7.04 2.07
CA ASP A 93 25.19 -7.28 2.91
C ASP A 93 25.77 -6.03 3.60
N ASN A 94 25.22 -4.82 3.35
CA ASN A 94 25.80 -3.56 3.84
C ASN A 94 24.88 -2.80 4.80
N GLN A 95 25.40 -2.43 5.97
CA GLN A 95 24.74 -1.66 7.04
C GLN A 95 24.35 -0.22 6.65
N LEU A 96 24.78 0.26 5.48
CA LEU A 96 24.63 1.65 5.03
C LEU A 96 23.42 1.90 4.11
N ILE A 97 22.69 0.85 3.73
CA ILE A 97 21.49 1.00 2.90
C ILE A 97 20.29 1.21 3.83
N PRO A 98 19.43 2.21 3.58
CA PRO A 98 18.13 2.29 4.25
C PRO A 98 17.24 1.14 3.75
N LEU A 99 17.40 -0.02 4.39
CA LEU A 99 16.83 -1.33 4.04
C LEU A 99 15.31 -1.34 4.03
N ASP A 100 14.71 -0.45 4.82
CA ASP A 100 13.28 -0.35 5.04
C ASP A 100 12.50 -0.16 3.71
N ALA A 101 13.06 0.56 2.73
CA ALA A 101 12.41 0.75 1.44
C ALA A 101 12.41 -0.53 0.58
N VAL A 102 13.53 -1.27 0.56
CA VAL A 102 13.66 -2.51 -0.21
C VAL A 102 12.76 -3.58 0.39
N GLU A 103 12.80 -3.71 1.72
CA GLU A 103 11.99 -4.70 2.44
C GLU A 103 10.50 -4.41 2.33
N ARG A 104 10.08 -3.15 2.45
CA ARG A 104 8.67 -2.78 2.23
C ARG A 104 8.22 -3.00 0.80
N LEU A 105 9.06 -2.68 -0.20
CA LEU A 105 8.71 -2.90 -1.59
C LEU A 105 8.59 -4.39 -1.91
N ARG A 106 9.55 -5.19 -1.42
CA ARG A 106 9.53 -6.65 -1.53
C ARG A 106 8.29 -7.23 -0.89
N GLU A 107 8.04 -6.88 0.38
CA GLU A 107 6.89 -7.34 1.14
C GLU A 107 5.56 -6.98 0.47
N ALA A 108 5.38 -5.73 0.01
CA ALA A 108 4.15 -5.31 -0.66
C ALA A 108 3.88 -6.09 -1.96
N THR A 109 4.92 -6.57 -2.63
CA THR A 109 4.82 -7.37 -3.85
C THR A 109 4.64 -8.85 -3.56
N GLU A 110 5.52 -9.46 -2.76
CA GLU A 110 5.53 -10.90 -2.49
C GLU A 110 4.31 -11.34 -1.65
N SER A 111 3.80 -10.48 -0.78
CA SER A 111 2.56 -10.75 -0.04
C SER A 111 1.29 -10.62 -0.90
N GLY A 112 1.39 -10.04 -2.10
CA GLY A 112 0.24 -9.78 -2.97
C GLY A 112 -0.55 -8.52 -2.63
N GLN A 113 -0.09 -7.65 -1.70
CA GLN A 113 -0.77 -6.40 -1.37
C GLN A 113 -1.02 -5.54 -2.63
N LEU A 114 0.00 -5.31 -3.45
CA LEU A 114 -0.16 -4.52 -4.68
C LEU A 114 -1.10 -5.19 -5.68
N GLN A 115 -1.04 -6.51 -5.79
CA GLN A 115 -1.87 -7.30 -6.70
C GLN A 115 -3.36 -7.16 -6.37
N ILE A 116 -3.73 -7.23 -5.09
CA ILE A 116 -5.13 -7.12 -4.65
C ILE A 116 -5.67 -5.73 -4.92
N ILE A 117 -4.88 -4.68 -4.62
CA ILE A 117 -5.30 -3.31 -4.85
C ILE A 117 -5.50 -3.06 -6.35
N PHE A 118 -4.60 -3.61 -7.19
CA PHE A 118 -4.79 -3.63 -8.63
C PHE A 118 -6.09 -4.32 -9.03
N LYS A 119 -6.35 -5.55 -8.55
CA LYS A 119 -7.55 -6.33 -8.88
C LYS A 119 -8.84 -5.64 -8.46
N LEU A 120 -8.85 -5.02 -7.29
CA LEU A 120 -9.99 -4.22 -6.83
C LEU A 120 -10.22 -3.03 -7.76
N ALA A 121 -9.19 -2.23 -8.05
CA ALA A 121 -9.32 -1.08 -8.93
C ALA A 121 -9.76 -1.48 -10.35
N GLU A 122 -9.22 -2.59 -10.87
CA GLU A 122 -9.59 -3.16 -12.17
C GLU A 122 -11.07 -3.58 -12.19
N SER A 123 -11.53 -4.29 -11.17
CA SER A 123 -12.92 -4.77 -11.09
C SER A 123 -13.89 -3.60 -11.01
N LEU A 124 -13.63 -2.63 -10.12
CA LEU A 124 -14.45 -1.43 -9.95
C LEU A 124 -14.46 -0.49 -11.18
N ALA A 125 -13.43 -0.57 -12.04
CA ALA A 125 -13.39 0.14 -13.31
C ALA A 125 -14.23 -0.51 -14.41
N LYS A 126 -14.63 -1.78 -14.26
CA LYS A 126 -15.42 -2.50 -15.28
C LYS A 126 -16.87 -2.66 -14.87
N THR A 127 -17.10 -2.88 -13.58
CA THR A 127 -18.41 -3.23 -13.03
C THR A 127 -18.70 -2.42 -11.78
N SER A 128 -19.99 -2.16 -11.51
CA SER A 128 -20.45 -1.51 -10.28
C SER A 128 -20.38 -2.41 -9.05
N ARG A 129 -19.77 -3.59 -9.17
CA ARG A 129 -19.60 -4.60 -8.12
C ARG A 129 -18.28 -5.33 -8.35
N LEU A 130 -17.74 -5.93 -7.29
CA LEU A 130 -16.58 -6.82 -7.41
C LEU A 130 -16.97 -8.09 -8.17
N ASP A 131 -16.18 -8.45 -9.17
CA ASP A 131 -16.28 -9.72 -9.88
C ASP A 131 -15.77 -10.90 -9.03
N ALA A 132 -16.10 -12.12 -9.46
CA ALA A 132 -15.74 -13.34 -8.75
C ALA A 132 -14.22 -13.50 -8.61
N ASP A 133 -13.48 -13.20 -9.68
CA ASP A 133 -12.02 -13.29 -9.72
C ASP A 133 -11.37 -12.36 -8.69
N CYS A 134 -11.89 -11.14 -8.54
CA CYS A 134 -11.44 -10.18 -7.53
C CYS A 134 -11.74 -10.66 -6.12
N ILE A 135 -12.93 -11.22 -5.88
CA ILE A 135 -13.32 -11.76 -4.57
C ILE A 135 -12.40 -12.94 -4.19
N ASP A 136 -12.13 -13.84 -5.12
CA ASP A 136 -11.28 -15.00 -4.87
C ASP A 136 -9.81 -14.60 -4.68
N ALA A 137 -9.33 -13.59 -5.42
CA ALA A 137 -8.01 -12.99 -5.19
C ALA A 137 -7.88 -12.38 -3.78
N VAL A 138 -8.92 -11.68 -3.28
CA VAL A 138 -8.93 -11.14 -1.92
C VAL A 138 -8.91 -12.26 -0.87
N ARG A 139 -9.64 -13.36 -1.10
CA ARG A 139 -9.73 -14.48 -0.15
C ARG A 139 -8.45 -15.29 -0.04
N SER A 140 -7.71 -15.42 -1.13
CA SER A 140 -6.50 -16.24 -1.23
C SER A 140 -5.20 -15.44 -1.04
N ALA A 141 -5.32 -14.17 -0.68
CA ALA A 141 -4.19 -13.28 -0.59
C ALA A 141 -3.29 -13.52 0.63
N ALA A 142 -2.02 -13.84 0.37
CA ALA A 142 -1.00 -14.08 1.39
C ALA A 142 -0.76 -12.90 2.34
N CYS A 143 -1.08 -11.66 1.93
CA CYS A 143 -0.98 -10.49 2.81
C CYS A 143 -2.06 -10.43 3.89
N PHE A 144 -3.05 -11.32 3.88
CA PHE A 144 -4.01 -11.51 4.98
C PHE A 144 -3.71 -12.74 5.84
N GLU A 145 -2.75 -13.57 5.42
CA GLU A 145 -2.34 -14.73 6.19
C GLU A 145 -1.51 -14.31 7.40
N VAL A 146 -1.78 -14.95 8.52
CA VAL A 146 -0.99 -14.80 9.74
C VAL A 146 0.36 -15.46 9.49
N ILE A 147 1.48 -14.73 9.67
CA ILE A 147 2.80 -15.37 9.67
C ILE A 147 2.82 -16.41 10.79
N GLN A 148 3.09 -17.65 10.41
CA GLN A 148 3.39 -18.69 11.37
C GLN A 148 4.77 -18.39 11.95
N LEU A 149 4.81 -18.17 13.26
CA LEU A 149 6.05 -18.06 14.01
C LEU A 149 6.51 -19.48 14.33
N ASP A 150 7.66 -19.87 13.80
CA ASP A 150 8.29 -21.13 14.17
C ASP A 150 8.68 -21.12 15.65
N GLU A 151 8.71 -22.30 16.28
CA GLU A 151 9.24 -22.46 17.63
C GLU A 151 10.76 -22.20 17.63
N GLY A 152 11.17 -20.99 18.02
CA GLY A 152 12.59 -20.59 18.06
C GLY A 152 12.83 -19.09 18.19
N VAL A 153 14.09 -18.67 18.00
CA VAL A 153 14.46 -17.24 17.94
C VAL A 153 14.02 -16.68 16.58
N VAL A 154 12.84 -16.06 16.54
CA VAL A 154 12.32 -15.41 15.33
C VAL A 154 12.77 -13.95 15.28
N THR A 155 13.13 -13.46 14.08
CA THR A 155 13.40 -12.03 13.91
C THR A 155 12.08 -11.26 14.03
N PHE A 156 11.93 -10.46 15.09
CA PHE A 156 10.74 -9.62 15.27
C PHE A 156 10.50 -8.66 14.10
N LYS A 157 11.56 -8.35 13.34
CA LYS A 157 11.50 -7.46 12.18
C LYS A 157 10.55 -7.96 11.09
N GLU A 158 10.67 -9.22 10.67
CA GLU A 158 9.85 -9.79 9.58
C GLU A 158 8.40 -9.94 10.02
N PHE A 159 8.18 -10.40 11.26
CA PHE A 159 6.86 -10.47 11.86
C PHE A 159 6.18 -9.10 11.92
N MET A 160 6.86 -8.08 12.45
CA MET A 160 6.32 -6.73 12.56
C MET A 160 6.06 -6.10 11.19
N LEU A 161 6.95 -6.36 10.21
CA LEU A 161 6.77 -5.90 8.84
C LEU A 161 5.51 -6.49 8.21
N ARG A 162 5.29 -7.81 8.33
CA ARG A 162 4.05 -8.43 7.84
C ARG A 162 2.82 -7.94 8.60
N ALA A 163 2.88 -7.85 9.93
CA ALA A 163 1.76 -7.38 10.72
C ALA A 163 1.34 -5.96 10.29
N ALA A 164 2.32 -5.08 10.01
CA ALA A 164 2.07 -3.78 9.43
C ALA A 164 1.43 -3.89 8.03
N THR A 165 1.97 -4.72 7.14
CA THR A 165 1.42 -4.95 5.80
C THR A 165 -0.02 -5.45 5.83
N VAL A 166 -0.35 -6.40 6.70
CA VAL A 166 -1.71 -6.92 6.90
C VAL A 166 -2.65 -5.78 7.30
N GLY A 167 -2.25 -5.01 8.33
CA GLY A 167 -3.04 -3.89 8.83
C GLY A 167 -3.25 -2.80 7.77
N GLU A 168 -2.22 -2.43 7.04
CA GLU A 168 -2.29 -1.49 5.93
C GLU A 168 -3.20 -1.99 4.82
N THR A 169 -3.07 -3.26 4.42
CA THR A 169 -3.88 -3.84 3.34
C THR A 169 -5.35 -3.86 3.73
N LEU A 170 -5.67 -4.28 4.96
CA LEU A 170 -7.05 -4.26 5.47
C LEU A 170 -7.62 -2.83 5.47
N ALA A 171 -6.81 -1.84 5.86
CA ALA A 171 -7.22 -0.44 5.84
C ALA A 171 -7.49 0.05 4.41
N PHE A 172 -6.62 -0.27 3.43
CA PHE A 172 -6.79 0.14 2.04
C PHE A 172 -8.02 -0.53 1.39
N VAL A 173 -8.15 -1.85 1.51
CA VAL A 173 -9.29 -2.59 0.96
C VAL A 173 -10.58 -2.13 1.62
N GLY A 174 -10.59 -1.97 2.95
CA GLY A 174 -11.73 -1.44 3.69
C GLY A 174 -12.13 -0.05 3.22
N ALA A 175 -11.17 0.86 3.03
CA ALA A 175 -11.42 2.21 2.55
C ALA A 175 -12.02 2.21 1.13
N ILE A 176 -11.42 1.46 0.20
CA ILE A 176 -11.92 1.29 -1.19
C ILE A 176 -13.36 0.78 -1.18
N CYS A 177 -13.62 -0.33 -0.47
CA CYS A 177 -14.94 -0.96 -0.44
C CYS A 177 -16.00 -0.07 0.22
N VAL A 178 -15.67 0.59 1.33
CA VAL A 178 -16.62 1.49 2.03
C VAL A 178 -16.91 2.73 1.21
N ALA A 179 -15.88 3.37 0.66
CA ALA A 179 -16.03 4.54 -0.20
C ALA A 179 -16.93 4.23 -1.40
N TYR A 180 -16.61 3.16 -2.12
CA TYR A 180 -17.36 2.78 -3.31
C TYR A 180 -18.80 2.33 -2.98
N ALA A 181 -19.01 1.59 -1.89
CA ALA A 181 -20.36 1.21 -1.46
C ALA A 181 -21.24 2.42 -1.13
N ASN A 182 -20.68 3.47 -0.52
CA ASN A 182 -21.39 4.71 -0.25
C ASN A 182 -21.76 5.48 -1.52
N GLN A 183 -21.02 5.29 -2.63
CA GLN A 183 -21.37 5.88 -3.92
C GLN A 183 -22.56 5.16 -4.57
N ILE A 184 -22.56 3.83 -4.53
CA ILE A 184 -23.63 3.02 -5.16
C ILE A 184 -24.94 3.17 -4.40
N ASP A 185 -24.89 3.13 -3.07
CA ASP A 185 -26.07 3.27 -2.22
C ASP A 185 -25.77 4.20 -1.02
N PRO A 186 -26.09 5.50 -1.16
CA PRO A 186 -25.93 6.48 -0.08
C PRO A 186 -26.73 6.13 1.19
N GLN A 187 -27.76 5.29 1.11
CA GLN A 187 -28.55 4.91 2.29
C GLN A 187 -27.81 3.91 3.18
N ILE A 188 -26.88 3.10 2.65
CA ILE A 188 -26.03 2.19 3.42
C ILE A 188 -25.11 2.97 4.37
N GLY A 189 -24.52 4.07 3.89
CA GLY A 189 -23.68 4.96 4.71
C GLY A 189 -24.47 5.66 5.84
N SER A 190 -25.72 6.04 5.58
CA SER A 190 -26.57 6.74 6.55
C SER A 190 -26.99 5.87 7.75
N LYS A 191 -27.09 4.54 7.58
CA LYS A 191 -27.54 3.62 8.63
C LYS A 191 -26.53 3.44 9.78
N LYS A 192 -25.22 3.54 9.51
CA LYS A 192 -24.18 3.36 10.55
C LYS A 192 -24.05 4.57 11.49
N ASN A 193 -24.34 5.79 11.03
CA ASN A 193 -24.25 7.00 11.86
C ASN A 193 -25.52 7.33 12.66
N ARG A 194 -26.67 6.71 12.36
CA ARG A 194 -27.92 6.95 13.10
C ARG A 194 -27.92 6.45 14.55
N LYS A 195 -27.01 5.54 14.94
CA LYS A 195 -26.92 5.04 16.33
C LYS A 195 -26.37 6.05 17.36
N LYS A 196 -25.85 7.21 16.94
CA LYS A 196 -25.38 8.28 17.85
C LYS A 196 -26.14 9.61 17.75
N GLY A 197 -27.13 9.73 16.86
CA GLY A 197 -27.87 10.98 16.60
C GLY A 197 -29.22 11.12 17.32
N GLY A 198 -29.58 10.19 18.21
CA GLY A 198 -30.86 10.20 18.93
C GLY A 198 -30.87 11.12 20.16
N LYS A 199 -30.57 12.40 19.97
CA LYS A 199 -31.03 13.48 20.85
C LYS A 199 -31.45 14.63 19.95
N GLU A 200 -32.60 14.49 19.31
CA GLU A 200 -33.39 15.65 18.93
C GLU A 200 -33.66 16.43 20.22
N LEU A 201 -33.03 17.60 20.37
CA LEU A 201 -33.52 18.59 21.30
C LEU A 201 -34.90 18.99 20.80
N THR A 202 -35.93 18.54 21.50
CA THR A 202 -37.26 19.14 21.46
C THR A 202 -37.11 20.59 21.93
N THR A 203 -36.90 21.52 21.00
CA THR A 203 -37.14 22.94 21.24
C THR A 203 -38.63 23.09 21.49
N VAL A 204 -38.94 23.26 22.77
CA VAL A 204 -40.27 23.61 23.28
C VAL A 204 -40.75 24.87 22.56
N ASN A 205 -41.87 24.74 21.85
CA ASN A 205 -42.64 25.88 21.34
C ASN A 205 -43.10 26.73 22.53
N SER A 206 -42.46 27.87 22.77
CA SER A 206 -43.02 28.94 23.60
C SER A 206 -43.87 29.85 22.72
N ASN A 207 -45.11 29.45 22.45
CA ASN A 207 -46.15 30.33 21.93
C ASN A 207 -47.30 30.42 22.94
N GLY A 208 -47.49 31.62 23.47
CA GLY A 208 -48.78 32.09 23.98
C GLY A 208 -49.06 31.87 25.45
N VAL A 209 -48.76 32.87 26.28
CA VAL A 209 -49.54 33.17 27.49
C VAL A 209 -50.23 34.50 27.22
N GLN A 210 -51.56 34.44 27.09
CA GLN A 210 -52.47 35.56 27.36
C GLN A 210 -52.61 35.74 28.87
#